data_AF-A0A9D4EM49-F1
#
_entry.id   AF-A0A9D4EM49-F1
#
_cell.length_a   1.000
_cell.length_b   1.000
_cell.length_c   1.000
_cell.angle_alpha   90.00
_cell.angle_beta   90.00
_cell.angle_gamma   90.00
#
_symmetry.space_group_name_H-M   'P 1'
#
loop_
_entity.id
_entity.type
_entity.pdbx_description
1 polymer ?
#
loop_
_entity_poly.entity_id
_entity_poly.type
_entity_poly.pdbx_seq_one_letter_code
_entity_poly.pdbx_strand_id
1 'polypeptide(L)'
;MYIVSKDVSKVYMTAPGIGFNQSITTSAQTSTTVIIPGNVVATSTDYSNKVVYVEADQPISVHVMVRNEHTSDGFLLLPISDDAIDFFVASYEPRERTSQFIIAALEDNTRIEVQLKTSAGAIPIGGGSYSTGKKVSFALGKLQTYLVQHEYDLTGTHITSSKPISVVSGNKCANVPHDVTACDYLAEQLLPARFWQKNICVRDSKLEETTDCACFLQKMIPHST
;
A
#
# COMPACT_ATOMS: atom_id res chain seq x y z
N MET A 1 11.30 -2.45 8.84
CA MET A 1 10.93 -1.05 8.55
C MET A 1 11.97 -0.11 9.13
N TYR A 2 12.18 1.03 8.49
CA TYR A 2 13.09 2.09 8.91
C TYR A 2 12.27 3.32 9.28
N ILE A 3 12.46 3.85 10.49
CA ILE A 3 11.77 5.05 10.96
C ILE A 3 12.79 6.18 11.08
N VAL A 4 12.48 7.31 10.46
CA VAL A 4 13.27 8.54 10.54
C VAL A 4 12.38 9.65 11.09
N SER A 5 12.94 10.45 12.00
CA SER A 5 12.28 11.62 12.57
C SER A 5 13.25 12.79 12.63
N LYS A 6 12.74 14.01 12.43
CA LYS A 6 13.52 15.24 12.65
C LYS A 6 13.80 15.43 14.15
N ASP A 7 12.79 15.18 14.97
CA ASP A 7 12.82 15.35 16.42
C ASP A 7 12.81 14.00 17.14
N VAL A 8 13.10 14.00 18.45
CA VAL A 8 12.90 12.79 19.27
C VAL A 8 11.41 12.48 19.29
N SER A 9 11.04 11.24 18.94
CA SER A 9 9.64 10.82 18.87
C SER A 9 9.44 9.46 19.52
N LYS A 10 8.35 9.30 20.25
CA LYS A 10 7.84 8.00 20.67
C LYS A 10 6.96 7.44 19.57
N VAL A 11 7.30 6.26 19.10
CA VAL A 11 6.59 5.57 18.02
C VAL A 11 6.02 4.26 18.57
N TYR A 12 4.72 4.08 18.38
CA TYR A 12 3.95 2.90 18.76
C TYR A 12 3.59 2.11 17.50
N MET A 13 3.88 0.81 17.52
CA MET A 13 3.60 -0.09 16.40
C MET A 13 2.79 -1.28 16.92
N THR A 14 1.60 -1.47 16.36
CA THR A 14 0.66 -2.51 16.81
C THR A 14 0.14 -3.31 15.63
N ALA A 15 0.09 -4.62 15.77
CA ALA A 15 -0.62 -5.51 14.84
C ALA A 15 -1.42 -6.52 15.68
N PRO A 16 -2.65 -6.14 16.11
CA PRO A 16 -3.45 -6.94 17.03
C PRO A 16 -3.73 -8.36 16.52
N GLY A 17 -3.93 -8.54 15.21
CA GLY A 17 -4.22 -9.84 14.62
C GLY A 17 -3.10 -10.87 14.71
N ILE A 18 -1.88 -10.45 15.08
CA ILE A 18 -0.74 -11.33 15.34
C ILE A 18 -0.16 -11.18 16.76
N GLY A 19 -0.83 -10.41 17.63
CA GLY A 19 -0.36 -10.13 18.99
C GLY A 19 0.93 -9.31 19.06
N PHE A 20 1.28 -8.56 18.01
CA PHE A 20 2.48 -7.71 17.99
C PHE A 20 2.16 -6.33 18.57
N ASN A 21 2.95 -5.90 19.53
CA ASN A 21 2.89 -4.57 20.14
C ASN A 21 4.29 -4.17 20.59
N GLN A 22 4.81 -3.08 20.02
CA GLN A 22 6.14 -2.57 20.32
C GLN A 22 6.13 -1.04 20.31
N SER A 23 6.88 -0.43 21.23
CA SER A 23 7.18 1.01 21.20
C SER A 23 8.67 1.24 21.14
N ILE A 24 9.09 2.29 20.44
CA ILE A 24 10.48 2.77 20.41
C ILE A 24 10.53 4.28 20.65
N THR A 25 11.71 4.79 20.98
CA THR A 25 12.01 6.22 20.95
C THR A 25 13.09 6.44 19.90
N THR A 26 12.80 7.26 18.89
CA THR A 26 13.76 7.58 17.82
C THR A 26 14.72 8.67 18.29
N SER A 27 15.99 8.57 17.90
CA SER A 27 16.92 9.68 18.01
C SER A 27 16.74 10.64 16.82
N ALA A 28 16.78 11.94 17.08
CA ALA A 28 16.64 12.97 16.06
C ALA A 28 17.64 12.77 14.91
N GLN A 29 17.16 12.90 13.66
CA GLN A 29 17.95 12.80 12.42
C GLN A 29 18.67 11.45 12.20
N THR A 30 18.25 10.39 12.89
CA THR A 30 18.79 9.04 12.69
C THR A 30 17.69 8.07 12.27
N SER A 31 18.09 7.04 11.52
CA SER A 31 17.19 5.94 11.16
C SER A 31 17.20 4.88 12.26
N THR A 32 16.03 4.52 12.76
CA THR A 32 15.84 3.36 13.64
C THR A 32 15.21 2.21 12.88
N THR A 33 15.83 1.04 12.95
CA THR A 33 15.31 -0.18 12.30
C THR A 33 14.44 -0.97 13.26
N VAL A 34 13.25 -1.35 12.81
CA VAL A 34 12.34 -2.25 13.53
C VAL A 34 12.03 -3.48 12.67
N ILE A 35 12.19 -4.66 13.27
CA ILE A 35 11.88 -5.94 12.64
C ILE A 35 10.42 -6.29 12.98
N ILE A 36 9.60 -6.45 11.96
CA ILE A 36 8.20 -6.87 12.12
C ILE A 36 8.13 -8.40 11.93
N PRO A 37 7.38 -9.12 12.78
CA PRO A 37 7.17 -10.55 12.61
C PRO A 37 6.57 -10.91 11.24
N GLY A 38 7.13 -11.93 10.57
CA GLY A 38 6.72 -12.33 9.21
C GLY A 38 5.29 -12.87 9.12
N ASN A 39 4.68 -13.31 10.22
CA ASN A 39 3.28 -13.75 10.25
C ASN A 39 2.27 -12.61 9.99
N VAL A 40 2.72 -11.35 9.95
CA VAL A 40 1.93 -10.18 9.50
C VAL A 40 1.65 -10.18 8.00
N VAL A 41 2.28 -11.04 7.20
CA VAL A 41 2.07 -11.04 5.74
C VAL A 41 0.80 -11.81 5.39
N ALA A 42 -0.16 -11.18 4.71
CA ALA A 42 -1.32 -11.85 4.13
C ALA A 42 -0.91 -12.69 2.91
N THR A 43 -1.39 -13.93 2.81
CA THR A 43 -0.87 -14.93 1.86
C THR A 43 -1.87 -15.43 0.84
N SER A 44 -3.16 -15.16 1.05
CA SER A 44 -4.27 -15.64 0.23
C SER A 44 -5.38 -14.60 0.15
N THR A 45 -6.11 -14.62 -0.95
CA THR A 45 -7.29 -13.78 -1.17
C THR A 45 -8.38 -14.08 -0.15
N ASP A 46 -8.48 -13.26 0.90
CA ASP A 46 -9.55 -13.30 1.89
C ASP A 46 -9.43 -12.09 2.85
N TYR A 47 -10.37 -12.00 3.80
CA TYR A 47 -10.24 -11.22 5.01
C TYR A 47 -9.06 -11.69 5.87
N SER A 48 -8.41 -10.75 6.53
CA SER A 48 -7.47 -11.05 7.60
C SER A 48 -7.36 -9.88 8.58
N ASN A 49 -6.62 -10.06 9.69
CA ASN A 49 -6.31 -8.98 10.63
C ASN A 49 -4.82 -8.63 10.58
N LYS A 50 -4.24 -8.71 9.38
CA LYS A 50 -2.82 -8.58 9.12
C LYS A 50 -2.49 -7.18 8.63
N VAL A 51 -2.20 -6.29 9.56
CA VAL A 51 -1.78 -4.90 9.31
C VAL A 51 -0.96 -4.42 10.50
N VAL A 52 0.07 -3.62 10.24
CA VAL A 52 0.77 -2.86 11.28
C VAL A 52 0.23 -1.45 11.29
N TYR A 53 -0.34 -1.05 12.42
CA TYR A 53 -0.72 0.32 12.71
C TYR A 53 0.42 1.04 13.42
N VAL A 54 0.82 2.21 12.90
CA VAL A 54 1.94 3.00 13.40
C VAL A 54 1.41 4.36 13.82
N GLU A 55 1.68 4.74 15.07
CA GLU A 55 1.37 6.04 15.64
C GLU A 55 2.63 6.67 16.21
N ALA A 56 2.74 8.00 16.13
CA ALA A 56 3.85 8.74 16.72
C ALA A 56 3.39 10.08 17.28
N ASP A 57 4.11 10.57 18.28
CA ASP A 57 3.87 11.88 18.91
C ASP A 57 4.50 13.05 18.14
N GLN A 58 5.37 12.77 17.17
CA GLN A 58 5.98 13.75 16.25
C GLN A 58 5.90 13.25 14.80
N PRO A 59 6.03 14.14 13.80
CA PRO A 59 6.09 13.73 12.40
C PRO A 59 7.27 12.78 12.12
N ILE A 60 6.95 11.60 11.59
CA ILE A 60 7.90 10.55 11.24
C ILE A 60 7.77 10.18 9.75
N SER A 61 8.85 9.71 9.16
CA SER A 61 8.87 9.02 7.88
C SER A 61 9.18 7.56 8.11
N VAL A 62 8.36 6.67 7.56
CA VAL A 62 8.51 5.22 7.73
C VAL A 62 8.67 4.56 6.38
N HIS A 63 9.82 3.92 6.17
CA HIS A 63 10.08 3.11 4.99
C HIS A 63 9.88 1.64 5.35
N VAL A 64 8.92 1.01 4.70
CA VAL A 64 8.68 -0.42 4.84
C VAL A 64 9.62 -1.13 3.87
N MET A 65 10.31 -2.16 4.35
CA MET A 65 11.12 -3.03 3.50
C MET A 65 10.64 -4.45 3.73
N VAL A 66 10.28 -5.11 2.64
CA VAL A 66 9.90 -6.52 2.59
C VAL A 66 11.09 -7.27 2.00
N ARG A 67 11.58 -8.28 2.72
CA ARG A 67 12.67 -9.12 2.27
C ARG A 67 12.22 -10.57 2.23
N ASN A 68 12.22 -11.14 1.04
CA ASN A 68 12.09 -12.56 0.79
C ASN A 68 13.48 -13.18 0.60
N GLU A 69 13.55 -14.49 0.42
CA GLU A 69 14.81 -15.24 0.30
C GLU A 69 15.70 -14.71 -0.85
N HIS A 70 15.08 -14.34 -1.97
CA HIS A 70 15.79 -13.96 -3.21
C HIS A 70 15.40 -12.60 -3.78
N THR A 71 14.52 -11.84 -3.11
CA THR A 71 14.05 -10.54 -3.59
C THR A 71 13.70 -9.64 -2.41
N SER A 72 13.83 -8.34 -2.59
CA SER A 72 13.40 -7.35 -1.62
C SER A 72 12.81 -6.14 -2.32
N ASP A 73 11.82 -5.54 -1.70
CA ASP A 73 11.26 -4.27 -2.16
C ASP A 73 10.79 -3.46 -0.95
N GLY A 74 10.46 -2.20 -1.18
CA GLY A 74 9.99 -1.33 -0.11
C GLY A 74 9.21 -0.13 -0.62
N PHE A 75 8.38 0.39 0.27
CA PHE A 75 7.53 1.54 0.00
C PHE A 75 7.54 2.50 1.17
N LEU A 76 7.20 3.76 0.89
CA LEU A 76 6.96 4.76 1.92
C LEU A 76 5.59 4.52 2.55
N LEU A 77 5.54 4.36 3.87
CA LEU A 77 4.28 4.32 4.59
C LEU A 77 3.72 5.75 4.67
N LEU A 78 2.67 6.00 3.91
CA LEU A 78 2.00 7.28 3.83
C LEU A 78 0.98 7.43 4.97
N PRO A 79 0.93 8.59 5.65
CA PRO A 79 -0.13 8.90 6.58
C PRO A 79 -1.50 8.81 5.91
N ILE A 80 -2.45 8.15 6.57
CA ILE A 80 -3.84 8.06 6.12
C ILE A 80 -4.54 9.37 6.54
N SER A 81 -5.20 10.02 5.59
CA SER A 81 -6.01 11.23 5.81
C SER A 81 -7.49 10.89 5.71
N ASP A 82 -8.36 11.75 6.27
CA ASP A 82 -9.81 11.50 6.34
C ASP A 82 -10.51 11.37 4.97
N ASP A 83 -9.87 11.85 3.92
CA ASP A 83 -10.31 11.82 2.52
C ASP A 83 -9.60 10.74 1.69
N ALA A 84 -8.83 9.83 2.32
CA ALA A 84 -8.20 8.68 1.69
C ALA A 84 -9.21 7.56 1.42
N ILE A 85 -10.13 7.81 0.48
CA ILE A 85 -11.31 6.95 0.24
C ILE A 85 -11.49 6.48 -1.21
N ASP A 86 -10.63 6.92 -2.15
CA ASP A 86 -10.75 6.68 -3.59
C ASP A 86 -9.37 6.37 -4.20
N PHE A 87 -9.21 5.22 -4.86
CA PHE A 87 -7.93 4.69 -5.32
C PHE A 87 -8.05 3.91 -6.64
N PHE A 88 -6.98 3.94 -7.43
CA PHE A 88 -6.81 3.05 -8.58
C PHE A 88 -5.60 2.16 -8.36
N VAL A 89 -5.78 0.86 -8.55
CA VAL A 89 -4.71 -0.13 -8.44
C VAL A 89 -3.68 0.11 -9.55
N ALA A 90 -2.42 0.24 -9.15
CA ALA A 90 -1.27 0.20 -10.03
C ALA A 90 -0.45 -1.06 -9.70
N SER A 91 -0.28 -1.95 -10.67
CA SER A 91 0.46 -3.19 -10.54
C SER A 91 1.29 -3.42 -11.79
N TYR A 92 1.80 -4.64 -11.96
CA TYR A 92 2.57 -5.08 -13.10
C TYR A 92 2.07 -6.45 -13.53
N GLU A 93 2.08 -6.70 -14.84
CA GLU A 93 1.59 -7.95 -15.43
C GLU A 93 2.38 -9.16 -14.88
N PRO A 94 1.69 -10.13 -14.24
CA PRO A 94 2.34 -11.32 -13.73
C PRO A 94 2.63 -12.32 -14.86
N ARG A 95 3.80 -12.96 -14.80
CA ARG A 95 4.15 -14.09 -15.67
C ARG A 95 3.82 -15.44 -15.04
N GLU A 96 4.24 -15.65 -13.79
CA GLU A 96 4.11 -16.95 -13.11
C GLU A 96 3.36 -16.87 -11.76
N ARG A 97 3.24 -15.67 -11.19
CA ARG A 97 2.58 -15.45 -9.90
C ARG A 97 1.38 -14.53 -10.07
N THR A 98 1.20 -13.58 -9.16
CA THR A 98 -0.06 -12.84 -9.07
C THR A 98 0.19 -11.34 -8.97
N SER A 99 -0.57 -10.59 -9.77
CA SER A 99 -0.88 -9.20 -9.45
C SER A 99 -1.74 -9.18 -8.19
N GLN A 100 -1.53 -8.19 -7.32
CA GLN A 100 -2.21 -8.15 -6.03
C GLN A 100 -2.42 -6.74 -5.51
N PHE A 101 -3.45 -6.59 -4.68
CA PHE A 101 -3.63 -5.43 -3.82
C PHE A 101 -4.25 -5.85 -2.50
N ILE A 102 -3.95 -5.12 -1.44
CA ILE A 102 -4.52 -5.30 -0.11
C ILE A 102 -5.09 -3.98 0.39
N ILE A 103 -6.29 -4.06 0.96
CA ILE A 103 -7.00 -2.93 1.55
C ILE A 103 -6.95 -3.09 3.07
N ALA A 104 -6.67 -2.01 3.81
CA ALA A 104 -6.74 -1.96 5.26
C ALA A 104 -7.66 -0.82 5.72
N ALA A 105 -8.60 -1.11 6.62
CA ALA A 105 -9.53 -0.12 7.15
C ALA A 105 -9.05 0.45 8.50
N LEU A 106 -9.17 1.78 8.66
CA LEU A 106 -8.81 2.48 9.89
C LEU A 106 -9.94 2.46 10.94
N GLU A 107 -11.16 2.21 10.49
CA GLU A 107 -12.38 2.29 11.30
C GLU A 107 -13.30 1.09 11.06
N ASP A 108 -14.15 0.82 12.04
CA ASP A 108 -15.20 -0.19 11.93
C ASP A 108 -16.28 0.19 10.92
N ASN A 109 -16.91 -0.85 10.36
CA ASN A 109 -18.01 -0.74 9.40
C ASN A 109 -17.63 0.11 8.17
N THR A 110 -16.38 0.00 7.73
CA THR A 110 -15.89 0.66 6.50
C THR A 110 -16.40 -0.11 5.29
N ARG A 111 -17.34 0.46 4.54
CA ARG A 111 -17.88 -0.16 3.32
C ARG A 111 -16.93 0.09 2.17
N ILE A 112 -16.59 -0.97 1.46
CA ILE A 112 -15.71 -0.97 0.28
C ILE A 112 -16.55 -1.31 -0.94
N GLU A 113 -16.33 -0.59 -2.05
CA GLU A 113 -16.77 -0.95 -3.38
C GLU A 113 -15.57 -1.05 -4.31
N VAL A 114 -15.42 -2.21 -4.97
CA VAL A 114 -14.34 -2.50 -5.91
C VAL A 114 -14.95 -2.71 -7.29
N GLN A 115 -14.58 -1.87 -8.25
CA GLN A 115 -14.85 -2.09 -9.67
C GLN A 115 -13.63 -2.74 -10.33
N LEU A 116 -13.79 -4.00 -10.71
CA LEU A 116 -12.69 -4.85 -11.13
C LEU A 116 -12.18 -4.54 -12.54
N LYS A 117 -10.87 -4.47 -12.72
CA LYS A 117 -10.22 -4.38 -14.03
C LYS A 117 -9.16 -5.46 -14.16
N THR A 118 -9.26 -6.25 -15.22
CA THR A 118 -8.23 -7.21 -15.62
C THR A 118 -8.36 -7.56 -17.10
N SER A 119 -7.32 -8.15 -17.69
CA SER A 119 -7.29 -8.58 -19.09
C SER A 119 -8.07 -9.88 -19.31
N ALA A 120 -8.06 -10.80 -18.34
CA ALA A 120 -8.70 -12.10 -18.44
C ALA A 120 -9.00 -12.72 -17.06
N GLY A 121 -9.74 -13.83 -17.08
CA GLY A 121 -10.11 -14.58 -15.89
C GLY A 121 -11.19 -13.90 -15.04
N ALA A 122 -11.71 -14.66 -14.09
CA ALA A 122 -12.61 -14.15 -13.07
C ALA A 122 -11.83 -14.00 -11.75
N ILE A 123 -11.98 -12.86 -11.10
CA ILE A 123 -11.22 -12.49 -9.90
C ILE A 123 -11.97 -13.01 -8.68
N PRO A 124 -11.36 -13.87 -7.84
CA PRO A 124 -11.95 -14.26 -6.57
C PRO A 124 -11.98 -13.06 -5.63
N ILE A 125 -13.15 -12.70 -5.11
CA ILE A 125 -13.32 -11.58 -4.16
C ILE A 125 -14.71 -11.68 -3.51
N GLY A 126 -14.81 -11.32 -2.23
CA GLY A 126 -16.07 -11.26 -1.49
C GLY A 126 -16.84 -12.58 -1.44
N GLY A 127 -16.13 -13.72 -1.47
CA GLY A 127 -16.75 -15.06 -1.46
C GLY A 127 -17.32 -15.51 -2.81
N GLY A 128 -17.12 -14.73 -3.88
CA GLY A 128 -17.49 -15.09 -5.26
C GLY A 128 -16.31 -14.95 -6.21
N SER A 129 -16.59 -15.09 -7.51
CA SER A 129 -15.62 -14.83 -8.57
C SER A 129 -16.29 -14.02 -9.68
N TYR A 130 -15.66 -12.91 -10.07
CA TYR A 130 -16.30 -11.88 -10.90
C TYR A 130 -15.41 -11.47 -12.07
N SER A 131 -16.02 -11.26 -13.23
CA SER A 131 -15.33 -10.77 -14.42
C SER A 131 -15.05 -9.26 -14.34
N THR A 132 -14.19 -8.77 -15.24
CA THR A 132 -13.89 -7.34 -15.36
C THR A 132 -15.16 -6.48 -15.55
N GLY A 133 -15.14 -5.26 -15.02
CA GLY A 133 -16.22 -4.29 -15.07
C GLY A 133 -17.28 -4.48 -13.99
N LYS A 134 -17.31 -5.63 -13.31
CA LYS A 134 -18.23 -5.89 -12.19
C LYS A 134 -17.81 -5.12 -10.94
N LYS A 135 -18.81 -4.68 -10.19
CA LYS A 135 -18.67 -4.07 -8.87
C LYS A 135 -18.94 -5.10 -7.79
N VAL A 136 -18.07 -5.13 -6.79
CA VAL A 136 -18.19 -6.01 -5.63
C VAL A 136 -18.11 -5.14 -4.38
N SER A 137 -19.01 -5.37 -3.44
CA SER A 137 -19.06 -4.61 -2.19
C SER A 137 -18.93 -5.52 -0.99
N PHE A 138 -18.21 -5.04 0.02
CA PHE A 138 -18.04 -5.71 1.30
C PHE A 138 -17.72 -4.69 2.39
N ALA A 139 -17.60 -5.13 3.64
CA ALA A 139 -17.30 -4.26 4.76
C ALA A 139 -16.07 -4.76 5.53
N LEU A 140 -15.27 -3.83 6.04
CA LEU A 140 -14.13 -4.10 6.90
C LEU A 140 -14.32 -3.51 8.30
N GLY A 141 -13.87 -4.25 9.30
CA GLY A 141 -13.68 -3.77 10.66
C GLY A 141 -12.39 -2.95 10.80
N LYS A 142 -12.24 -2.27 11.94
CA LYS A 142 -11.02 -1.53 12.28
C LYS A 142 -9.81 -2.46 12.30
N LEU A 143 -8.75 -2.07 11.59
CA LEU A 143 -7.51 -2.85 11.42
C LEU A 143 -7.74 -4.23 10.78
N GLN A 144 -8.87 -4.42 10.10
CA GLN A 144 -9.08 -5.56 9.23
C GLN A 144 -8.56 -5.25 7.84
N THR A 145 -8.08 -6.29 7.15
CA THR A 145 -7.61 -6.21 5.78
C THR A 145 -8.34 -7.18 4.86
N TYR A 146 -8.30 -6.88 3.57
CA TYR A 146 -8.75 -7.78 2.52
C TYR A 146 -7.69 -7.83 1.42
N LEU A 147 -7.10 -9.00 1.20
CA LEU A 147 -6.14 -9.23 0.11
C LEU A 147 -6.89 -9.73 -1.13
N VAL A 148 -6.50 -9.23 -2.30
CA VAL A 148 -6.93 -9.75 -3.61
C VAL A 148 -5.69 -10.09 -4.41
N GLN A 149 -5.67 -11.30 -4.97
CA GLN A 149 -4.62 -11.80 -5.84
C GLN A 149 -5.25 -12.38 -7.11
N HIS A 150 -4.60 -12.13 -8.24
CA HIS A 150 -5.06 -12.64 -9.53
C HIS A 150 -3.89 -12.97 -10.46
N GLU A 151 -4.07 -13.97 -11.32
CA GLU A 151 -3.07 -14.44 -12.29
C GLU A 151 -2.93 -13.52 -13.51
N TYR A 152 -3.78 -12.49 -13.62
CA TYR A 152 -3.71 -11.44 -14.63
C TYR A 152 -3.58 -10.08 -13.96
N ASP A 153 -3.11 -9.08 -14.70
CA ASP A 153 -2.91 -7.72 -14.18
C ASP A 153 -4.22 -7.13 -13.64
N LEU A 154 -4.16 -6.55 -12.44
CA LEU A 154 -5.25 -5.87 -11.75
C LEU A 154 -5.21 -4.34 -11.92
N THR A 155 -4.23 -3.82 -12.68
CA THR A 155 -4.08 -2.39 -12.93
C THR A 155 -5.37 -1.77 -13.48
N GLY A 156 -5.74 -0.63 -12.91
CA GLY A 156 -6.97 0.09 -13.23
C GLY A 156 -8.20 -0.39 -12.46
N THR A 157 -8.07 -1.35 -11.54
CA THR A 157 -9.14 -1.68 -10.58
C THR A 157 -9.41 -0.45 -9.72
N HIS A 158 -10.67 -0.03 -9.64
CA HIS A 158 -11.09 1.16 -8.92
C HIS A 158 -11.67 0.77 -7.57
N ILE A 159 -11.16 1.37 -6.50
CA ILE A 159 -11.54 1.07 -5.11
C ILE A 159 -12.07 2.36 -4.50
N THR A 160 -13.31 2.30 -4.01
CA THR A 160 -13.91 3.38 -3.22
C THR A 160 -14.35 2.87 -1.85
N SER A 161 -14.44 3.77 -0.89
CA SER A 161 -14.81 3.42 0.47
C SER A 161 -15.61 4.51 1.17
N SER A 162 -16.37 4.13 2.20
CA SER A 162 -17.16 5.06 3.00
C SER A 162 -16.35 5.79 4.08
N LYS A 163 -15.13 5.32 4.39
CA LYS A 163 -14.27 5.78 5.47
C LYS A 163 -12.79 5.58 5.08
N PRO A 164 -11.83 6.24 5.73
CA PRO A 164 -10.42 6.17 5.35
C PRO A 164 -9.86 4.75 5.32
N ILE A 165 -9.14 4.44 4.24
CA ILE A 165 -8.43 3.19 4.03
C ILE A 165 -6.99 3.44 3.60
N SER A 166 -6.15 2.43 3.78
CA SER A 166 -4.87 2.31 3.08
C SER A 166 -4.95 1.19 2.06
N VAL A 167 -4.35 1.41 0.89
CA VAL A 167 -4.25 0.39 -0.16
C VAL A 167 -2.80 0.23 -0.52
N VAL A 168 -2.31 -1.01 -0.49
CA VAL A 168 -0.99 -1.38 -1.01
C VAL A 168 -1.20 -2.29 -2.21
N SER A 169 -0.54 -2.03 -3.32
CA SER A 169 -0.62 -2.86 -4.52
C SER A 169 0.75 -3.23 -5.05
N GLY A 170 0.79 -4.23 -5.91
CA GLY A 170 2.01 -4.65 -6.57
C GLY A 170 1.90 -6.07 -7.11
N ASN A 171 3.00 -6.80 -7.11
CA ASN A 171 3.10 -8.12 -7.71
C ASN A 171 3.91 -9.03 -6.80
N LYS A 172 3.47 -10.28 -6.64
CA LYS A 172 4.16 -11.24 -5.77
C LYS A 172 5.54 -11.65 -6.30
N CYS A 173 5.78 -11.53 -7.61
CA CYS A 173 6.98 -11.92 -8.34
C CYS A 173 6.82 -11.45 -9.80
N ALA A 174 7.28 -10.24 -10.08
CA ALA A 174 7.26 -9.61 -11.39
C ALA A 174 8.60 -9.80 -12.11
N ASN A 175 8.54 -10.23 -13.37
CA ASN A 175 9.69 -10.28 -14.26
C ASN A 175 9.77 -8.92 -14.98
N VAL A 176 10.75 -8.08 -14.63
CA VAL A 176 10.90 -6.74 -15.19
C VAL A 176 12.27 -6.63 -15.87
N PRO A 177 12.35 -6.60 -17.22
CA PRO A 177 11.27 -6.77 -18.21
C PRO A 177 10.71 -8.21 -18.28
N HIS A 178 9.55 -8.41 -18.91
CA HIS A 178 8.77 -9.67 -18.84
C HIS A 178 9.52 -10.95 -19.27
N ASP A 179 10.54 -10.82 -20.10
CA ASP A 179 11.33 -11.91 -20.67
C ASP A 179 12.46 -12.41 -19.75
N VAL A 180 12.73 -11.75 -18.62
CA VAL A 180 13.78 -12.20 -17.69
C VAL A 180 13.35 -13.39 -16.84
N THR A 181 14.31 -14.19 -16.38
CA THR A 181 14.06 -15.39 -15.55
C THR A 181 13.81 -15.04 -14.08
N ALA A 182 14.60 -14.13 -13.51
CA ALA A 182 14.48 -13.73 -12.12
C ALA A 182 13.36 -12.72 -11.95
N CYS A 183 12.54 -12.89 -10.91
CA CYS A 183 11.46 -11.96 -10.59
C CYS A 183 11.70 -11.27 -9.27
N ASP A 184 11.12 -10.09 -9.12
CA ASP A 184 11.13 -9.34 -7.88
C ASP A 184 9.74 -9.17 -7.29
N TYR A 185 9.68 -9.14 -5.95
CA TYR A 185 8.47 -8.70 -5.26
C TYR A 185 8.28 -7.22 -5.54
N LEU A 186 7.05 -6.80 -5.83
CA LEU A 186 6.71 -5.39 -6.00
C LEU A 186 5.63 -5.02 -5.00
N ALA A 187 5.80 -3.90 -4.29
CA ALA A 187 4.78 -3.34 -3.42
C ALA A 187 4.93 -1.82 -3.28
N GLU A 188 3.80 -1.11 -3.41
CA GLU A 188 3.71 0.33 -3.20
C GLU A 188 2.42 0.68 -2.45
N GLN A 189 2.48 1.61 -1.50
CA GLN A 189 1.26 2.19 -0.92
C GLN A 189 0.69 3.23 -1.87
N LEU A 190 -0.55 3.04 -2.27
CA LEU A 190 -1.21 3.91 -3.24
C LEU A 190 -1.57 5.26 -2.63
N LEU A 191 -1.32 6.32 -3.38
CA LEU A 191 -1.89 7.63 -3.13
C LEU A 191 -3.36 7.67 -3.54
N PRO A 192 -4.24 8.30 -2.73
CA PRO A 192 -5.62 8.56 -3.14
C PRO A 192 -5.71 9.31 -4.48
N ALA A 193 -6.70 8.98 -5.31
CA ALA A 193 -6.85 9.45 -6.69
C ALA A 193 -6.88 10.98 -6.81
N ARG A 194 -7.37 11.69 -5.79
CA ARG A 194 -7.36 13.16 -5.72
C ARG A 194 -5.97 13.79 -5.86
N PHE A 195 -4.92 13.07 -5.48
CA PHE A 195 -3.54 13.54 -5.58
C PHE A 195 -2.97 13.39 -6.99
N TRP A 196 -3.56 12.54 -7.84
CA TRP A 196 -3.07 12.33 -9.21
C TRP A 196 -3.45 13.46 -10.15
N GLN A 197 -4.49 14.23 -9.78
CA GLN A 197 -4.98 15.38 -10.54
C GLN A 197 -4.32 16.71 -10.09
N LYS A 198 -3.44 16.67 -9.08
CA LYS A 198 -2.82 17.86 -8.49
C LYS A 198 -1.30 17.77 -8.56
N ASN A 199 -0.65 18.91 -8.73
CA ASN A 199 0.78 19.04 -8.47
C ASN A 199 1.00 18.79 -6.97
N ILE A 200 1.70 17.72 -6.62
CA ILE A 200 2.06 17.43 -5.23
C ILE A 200 3.35 18.20 -4.91
N CYS A 201 3.26 19.20 -4.05
CA CYS A 201 4.43 19.86 -3.49
C CYS A 201 4.94 19.02 -2.31
N VAL A 202 6.12 18.40 -2.45
CA VAL A 202 6.81 17.79 -1.30
C VAL A 202 7.46 18.92 -0.51
N ARG A 203 7.02 19.11 0.74
CA ARG A 203 7.59 20.13 1.62
C ARG A 203 8.88 19.59 2.24
N ASP A 204 10.00 20.23 1.93
CA ASP A 204 11.25 20.02 2.66
C ASP A 204 11.11 20.57 4.09
N SER A 205 11.53 19.79 5.08
CA SER A 205 11.44 20.14 6.51
C SER A 205 12.63 20.98 7.00
N LYS A 206 13.58 21.33 6.12
CA LYS A 206 14.81 22.06 6.45
C LYS A 206 14.93 23.51 5.91
N LEU A 207 13.93 24.07 5.26
CA LEU A 207 14.04 25.45 4.73
C LEU A 207 13.17 26.42 5.53
N GLU A 208 13.84 27.19 6.39
CA GLU A 208 13.31 28.44 6.93
C GLU A 208 13.21 29.47 5.79
N GLU A 209 12.02 30.02 5.61
CA GLU A 209 11.69 31.27 4.92
C GLU A 209 12.48 31.63 3.64
N THR A 210 12.31 30.88 2.55
CA THR A 210 12.18 31.42 1.19
C THR A 210 11.46 30.43 0.28
N THR A 211 10.49 30.93 -0.48
CA THR A 211 9.59 30.15 -1.33
C THR A 211 10.29 29.68 -2.62
N ASP A 212 10.97 28.54 -2.58
CA ASP A 212 11.31 27.79 -3.79
C ASP A 212 10.87 26.32 -3.62
N CYS A 213 9.66 26.01 -4.10
CA CYS A 213 9.16 24.65 -4.19
C CYS A 213 9.72 23.98 -5.45
N ALA A 214 10.41 22.85 -5.32
CA ALA A 214 10.67 21.97 -6.47
C ALA A 214 9.40 21.17 -6.80
N CYS A 215 8.73 21.52 -7.90
CA CYS A 215 7.62 20.73 -8.44
C CYS A 215 8.18 19.54 -9.23
N PHE A 216 7.98 18.33 -8.73
CA PHE A 216 8.26 17.11 -9.48
C PHE A 216 7.00 16.72 -10.27
N LEU A 217 7.08 16.79 -11.60
CA LEU A 217 6.02 16.35 -12.50
C LEU A 217 6.34 14.95 -13.00
N GLN A 218 5.52 13.96 -12.63
CA GLN A 218 5.54 12.64 -13.26
C GLN A 218 4.44 12.58 -14.32
N LYS A 219 4.83 12.69 -15.60
CA LYS A 219 3.93 12.47 -16.73
C LYS A 219 4.03 10.99 -17.15
N MET A 220 2.98 10.20 -16.90
CA MET A 220 2.86 8.89 -17.55
C MET A 220 2.51 9.12 -19.03
N ILE A 221 3.43 8.76 -19.92
CA ILE A 221 3.17 8.72 -21.37
C ILE A 221 2.62 7.31 -21.66
N PRO A 222 1.36 7.15 -22.08
CA PRO A 222 0.88 5.85 -22.53
C PRO A 222 1.64 5.44 -23.80
N HIS A 223 2.23 4.24 -23.80
CA HIS A 223 2.71 3.65 -25.04
C HIS A 223 1.51 3.29 -25.91
N SER A 224 1.38 3.98 -27.05
CA SER A 224 0.57 3.51 -28.16
C SER A 224 1.22 2.26 -28.74
N THR A 225 0.44 1.19 -28.86
CA THR A 225 0.74 -0.04 -29.62
C THR A 225 1.33 0.24 -30.99
#